data_AF-A0A4D9DQ40-F1
#
_entry.id   AF-A0A4D9DQ40-F1
#
_cell.length_a   1.000
_cell.length_b   1.000
_cell.length_c   1.000
_cell.angle_alpha   90.00
_cell.angle_beta   90.00
_cell.angle_gamma   90.00
#
_symmetry.space_group_name_H-M   'P 1'
#
loop_
_entity.id
_entity.type
_entity.pdbx_description
1 polymer ?
#
loop_
_entity_poly.entity_id
_entity_poly.type
_entity_poly.pdbx_seq_one_letter_code
_entity_poly.pdbx_strand_id
1 'polypeptide(L)'
;MVDPVTDTAMAPRGHHSVLLLPLVLLATGLAQLSEGASYSQFLNQRIDLPKSSASTDQNSCELMMQCRGLTRPFCITSNTFIQAPTNQVQGVCSSGRKRIRDNVYNSIARFHVATCQLTSIAPLGLCTRLESGPAGSV
;
A
#
# COMPACT_ATOMS: atom_id res chain seq x y z
N MET A 1 23.28 -24.60 -58.96
CA MET A 1 23.71 -23.32 -58.36
C MET A 1 22.64 -22.94 -57.35
N VAL A 2 22.86 -23.32 -56.09
CA VAL A 2 21.96 -23.07 -54.95
C VAL A 2 22.89 -22.66 -53.82
N ASP A 3 22.78 -21.41 -53.37
CA ASP A 3 23.42 -20.97 -52.13
C ASP A 3 22.30 -20.69 -51.11
N PRO A 4 22.24 -21.41 -49.98
CA PRO A 4 21.46 -20.97 -48.84
C PRO A 4 22.31 -19.99 -48.04
N VAL A 5 21.80 -18.76 -47.87
CA VAL A 5 22.29 -17.83 -46.83
C VAL A 5 22.17 -18.56 -45.49
N THR A 6 23.33 -18.95 -44.96
CA THR A 6 23.46 -19.53 -43.64
C THR A 6 23.28 -18.38 -42.65
N ASP A 7 22.11 -18.38 -42.00
CA ASP A 7 21.79 -17.44 -40.94
C ASP A 7 22.84 -17.59 -39.83
N THR A 8 23.65 -16.56 -39.64
CA THR A 8 24.74 -16.58 -38.68
C THR A 8 24.14 -16.35 -37.30
N ALA A 9 23.74 -17.44 -36.65
CA ALA A 9 23.40 -17.43 -35.23
C ALA A 9 24.63 -16.95 -34.44
N MET A 10 24.62 -15.67 -34.01
CA MET A 10 25.61 -15.17 -33.07
C MET A 10 25.37 -15.80 -31.71
N ALA A 11 26.19 -16.78 -31.35
CA ALA A 11 26.31 -17.26 -29.99
C ALA A 11 26.76 -16.08 -29.09
N PRO A 12 26.01 -15.73 -28.03
CA PRO A 12 26.47 -14.72 -27.09
C PRO A 12 27.75 -15.21 -26.42
N ARG A 13 28.86 -14.50 -26.61
CA ARG A 13 30.11 -14.78 -25.89
C ARG A 13 29.83 -14.76 -24.39
N GLY A 14 30.26 -15.81 -23.67
CA GLY A 14 29.89 -16.09 -22.28
C GLY A 14 30.02 -14.92 -21.29
N HIS A 15 30.89 -13.95 -21.54
CA HIS A 15 31.05 -12.75 -20.73
C HIS A 15 29.84 -11.79 -20.80
N HIS A 16 29.20 -11.65 -21.96
CA HIS A 16 28.00 -10.82 -22.10
C HIS A 16 26.80 -11.45 -21.41
N SER A 17 26.61 -12.76 -21.56
CA SER A 17 25.51 -13.48 -20.89
C SER A 17 25.67 -13.47 -19.37
N VAL A 18 26.92 -13.52 -18.87
CA VAL A 18 27.23 -13.48 -17.43
C VAL A 18 27.00 -12.09 -16.81
N LEU A 19 27.18 -11.00 -17.56
CA LEU A 19 26.89 -9.63 -17.10
C LEU A 19 25.42 -9.25 -17.23
N LEU A 20 24.70 -9.78 -18.23
CA LEU A 20 23.28 -9.49 -18.44
C LEU A 20 22.39 -10.10 -17.34
N LEU A 21 22.71 -11.32 -16.90
CA LEU A 21 21.93 -12.01 -15.87
C LEU A 21 21.83 -11.25 -14.53
N PRO A 22 22.93 -10.79 -13.89
CA PRO A 22 22.85 -10.01 -12.66
C PRO A 22 22.17 -8.66 -12.87
N LEU A 23 22.30 -8.04 -14.06
CA LEU A 23 21.64 -6.78 -14.37
C LEU A 23 20.12 -6.94 -14.43
N VAL A 24 19.64 -8.02 -15.04
CA VAL A 24 18.21 -8.37 -15.09
C VAL A 24 17.68 -8.70 -13.69
N LEU A 25 18.43 -9.45 -12.88
CA LEU A 25 18.07 -9.75 -11.49
C LEU A 25 18.01 -8.47 -10.63
N LEU A 26 18.94 -7.53 -10.84
CA LEU A 26 18.95 -6.26 -10.14
C LEU A 26 17.76 -5.38 -10.56
N ALA A 27 17.49 -5.27 -11.87
CA ALA A 27 16.37 -4.49 -12.39
C ALA A 27 15.02 -5.03 -11.91
N THR A 28 14.84 -6.35 -11.92
CA THR A 28 13.62 -7.01 -11.42
C THR A 28 13.49 -6.86 -9.90
N GLY A 29 14.58 -7.01 -9.15
CA GLY A 29 14.58 -6.77 -7.70
C GLY A 29 14.21 -5.34 -7.33
N LEU A 30 14.77 -4.34 -8.05
CA LEU A 30 14.43 -2.93 -7.85
C LEU A 30 12.98 -2.62 -8.22
N ALA A 31 12.45 -3.24 -9.29
CA ALA A 31 11.06 -3.08 -9.69
C ALA A 31 10.11 -3.58 -8.59
N GLN A 32 10.38 -4.76 -8.01
CA GLN A 32 9.54 -5.31 -6.92
C GLN A 32 9.62 -4.46 -5.64
N LEU A 33 10.78 -3.88 -5.33
CA LEU A 33 10.93 -2.97 -4.19
C LEU A 33 10.23 -1.62 -4.41
N SER A 34 9.97 -1.25 -5.67
CA SER A 34 9.30 0.01 -6.04
C SER A 34 7.78 -0.08 -6.08
N GLU A 35 7.20 -1.28 -6.00
CA GLU A 35 5.74 -1.42 -6.00
C GLU A 35 5.16 -0.85 -4.69
N GLY A 36 4.29 0.15 -4.83
CA GLY A 36 3.49 0.67 -3.73
C GLY A 36 2.45 -0.35 -3.27
N ALA A 37 1.77 -0.04 -2.17
CA ALA A 37 0.71 -0.91 -1.65
C ALA A 37 -0.36 -1.18 -2.73
N SER A 38 -0.77 -2.45 -2.84
CA SER A 38 -1.82 -2.85 -3.78
C SER A 38 -3.17 -2.20 -3.40
N TYR A 39 -4.10 -2.14 -4.35
CA TYR A 39 -5.44 -1.62 -4.05
C TYR A 39 -6.15 -2.42 -2.95
N SER A 40 -6.00 -3.75 -2.92
CA SER A 40 -6.58 -4.58 -1.86
C SER A 40 -5.95 -4.31 -0.49
N GLN A 41 -4.64 -4.07 -0.44
CA GLN A 41 -3.96 -3.63 0.79
C GLN A 41 -4.48 -2.26 1.22
N PHE A 42 -4.65 -1.31 0.30
CA PHE A 42 -5.23 0.00 0.61
C PHE A 42 -6.64 -0.15 1.22
N LEU A 43 -7.51 -0.97 0.62
CA LEU A 43 -8.85 -1.21 1.14
C LEU A 43 -8.81 -1.78 2.57
N ASN A 44 -8.01 -2.82 2.79
CA ASN A 44 -7.86 -3.43 4.11
C ASN A 44 -7.30 -2.43 5.14
N GLN A 45 -6.32 -1.60 4.78
CA GLN A 45 -5.65 -0.74 5.75
C GLN A 45 -6.37 0.59 5.97
N ARG A 46 -7.10 1.11 4.98
CA ARG A 46 -7.59 2.50 4.98
C ARG A 46 -9.10 2.66 4.89
N ILE A 47 -9.88 1.64 4.52
CA ILE A 47 -11.33 1.77 4.36
C ILE A 47 -12.06 1.06 5.51
N ASP A 48 -13.11 1.67 6.04
CA ASP A 48 -14.02 1.08 7.02
C ASP A 48 -15.46 1.05 6.47
N LEU A 49 -15.70 0.16 5.50
CA LEU A 49 -17.03 -0.04 4.89
C LEU A 49 -17.28 -1.51 4.46
N PRO A 50 -18.49 -2.09 4.67
CA PRO A 50 -19.58 -1.57 5.50
C PRO A 50 -19.07 -1.29 6.91
N LYS A 51 -19.56 -0.20 7.52
CA LYS A 51 -19.09 0.28 8.83
C LYS A 51 -18.97 -0.96 9.73
N SER A 52 -17.75 -1.30 10.17
CA SER A 52 -17.54 -2.49 10.98
C SER A 52 -18.53 -2.48 12.14
N SER A 53 -19.03 -3.61 12.63
CA SER A 53 -19.83 -3.60 13.88
C SER A 53 -19.05 -2.99 15.06
N ALA A 54 -17.72 -2.89 14.94
CA ALA A 54 -16.82 -2.15 15.84
C ALA A 54 -16.86 -0.61 15.67
N SER A 55 -17.49 -0.08 14.62
CA SER A 55 -17.54 1.34 14.26
C SER A 55 -18.71 2.10 14.89
N THR A 56 -19.62 1.39 15.58
CA THR A 56 -20.84 1.98 16.14
C THR A 56 -20.56 2.73 17.43
N ASP A 57 -19.60 2.33 18.24
CA ASP A 57 -19.14 3.10 19.39
C ASP A 57 -17.77 2.55 19.80
N GLN A 58 -16.70 3.33 19.62
CA GLN A 58 -15.44 3.29 20.38
C GLN A 58 -14.90 1.89 20.79
N ASN A 59 -15.17 0.83 20.04
CA ASN A 59 -14.69 -0.51 20.36
C ASN A 59 -13.40 -0.74 19.59
N SER A 60 -12.39 -1.12 20.37
CA SER A 60 -11.07 -0.50 20.37
C SER A 60 -10.41 -0.37 19.00
N CYS A 61 -9.78 0.78 18.78
CA CYS A 61 -8.77 0.97 17.74
C CYS A 61 -7.77 -0.21 17.70
N GLU A 62 -7.46 -0.77 18.87
CA GLU A 62 -6.71 -2.01 19.03
C GLU A 62 -7.29 -3.21 18.24
N LEU A 63 -8.58 -3.53 18.41
CA LEU A 63 -9.21 -4.64 17.70
C LEU A 63 -9.21 -4.42 16.19
N MET A 64 -9.56 -3.22 15.73
CA MET A 64 -9.53 -2.87 14.31
C MET A 64 -8.13 -3.03 13.73
N MET A 65 -7.10 -2.49 14.38
CA MET A 65 -5.72 -2.61 13.92
C MET A 65 -5.24 -4.07 13.93
N GLN A 66 -5.64 -4.87 14.93
CA GLN A 66 -5.31 -6.31 14.99
C GLN A 66 -5.98 -7.10 13.86
N CYS A 67 -7.29 -6.96 13.66
CA CYS A 67 -8.03 -7.69 12.63
C CYS A 67 -7.55 -7.37 11.21
N ARG A 68 -7.03 -6.16 10.99
CA ARG A 68 -6.46 -5.74 9.69
C ARG A 68 -4.97 -6.09 9.55
N GLY A 69 -4.35 -6.74 10.55
CA GLY A 69 -2.94 -7.12 10.54
C GLY A 69 -1.97 -5.95 10.69
N LEU A 70 -2.40 -4.83 11.27
CA LEU A 70 -1.63 -3.60 11.42
C LEU A 70 -0.81 -3.55 12.73
N THR A 71 -0.82 -4.63 13.50
CA THR A 71 -0.07 -4.78 14.75
C THR A 71 1.07 -5.79 14.67
N ARG A 72 1.27 -6.45 13.52
CA ARG A 72 2.29 -7.49 13.32
C ARG A 72 2.83 -7.47 11.88
N PRO A 73 4.10 -7.82 11.65
CA PRO A 73 5.15 -8.05 12.65
C PRO A 73 5.62 -6.75 13.34
N PHE A 74 5.28 -5.59 12.78
CA PHE A 74 5.55 -4.28 13.34
C PHE A 74 4.24 -3.53 13.63
N CYS A 75 4.25 -2.68 14.65
CA CYS A 75 3.11 -1.82 14.98
C CYS A 75 3.05 -0.63 14.03
N ILE A 76 1.96 -0.49 13.29
CA ILE A 76 1.65 0.77 12.62
C ILE A 76 1.34 1.82 13.69
N THR A 77 2.14 2.88 13.73
CA THR A 77 2.08 3.92 14.76
C THR A 77 0.84 4.80 14.64
N SER A 78 0.39 5.04 13.41
CA SER A 78 -0.79 5.82 13.12
C SER A 78 -1.50 5.27 11.90
N ASN A 79 -2.81 5.09 11.98
CA ASN A 79 -3.61 4.71 10.83
C ASN A 79 -4.94 5.46 10.81
N THR A 80 -5.38 5.86 9.62
CA THR A 80 -6.65 6.55 9.42
C THR A 80 -7.55 5.70 8.55
N PHE A 81 -8.74 5.41 9.08
CA PHE A 81 -9.79 4.69 8.38
C PHE A 81 -10.82 5.67 7.84
N ILE A 82 -11.01 5.66 6.53
CA ILE A 82 -11.97 6.45 5.79
C ILE A 82 -13.32 5.73 5.81
N GLN A 83 -14.34 6.41 6.32
CA GLN A 83 -15.71 5.92 6.38
C GLN A 83 -16.49 6.42 5.16
N ALA A 84 -16.15 5.90 3.99
CA ALA A 84 -16.79 6.28 2.74
C ALA A 84 -16.80 5.11 1.72
N PRO A 85 -17.74 5.11 0.77
CA PRO A 85 -17.77 4.14 -0.33
C PRO A 85 -16.46 4.14 -1.14
N THR A 86 -15.96 2.94 -1.45
CA THR A 86 -14.68 2.76 -2.15
C THR A 86 -14.65 3.42 -3.51
N ASN A 87 -15.78 3.48 -4.23
CA ASN A 87 -15.91 4.19 -5.49
C ASN A 87 -15.75 5.72 -5.35
N GLN A 88 -16.19 6.30 -4.22
CA GLN A 88 -15.98 7.73 -3.95
C GLN A 88 -14.51 8.03 -3.63
N VAL A 89 -13.88 7.17 -2.83
CA VAL A 89 -12.45 7.29 -2.48
C VAL A 89 -11.57 7.04 -3.70
N GLN A 90 -11.80 5.98 -4.47
CA GLN A 90 -11.10 5.74 -5.74
C GLN A 90 -11.34 6.87 -6.73
N GLY A 91 -12.56 7.40 -6.70
CA GLY A 91 -12.93 8.60 -7.40
C GLY A 91 -11.84 9.64 -7.27
N VAL A 92 -11.22 9.85 -6.09
CA VAL A 92 -10.14 10.82 -5.77
C VAL A 92 -9.04 10.90 -6.82
N CYS A 93 -8.67 9.78 -7.41
CA CYS A 93 -7.59 9.70 -8.40
C CYS A 93 -8.02 10.07 -9.83
N SER A 94 -9.32 10.24 -10.12
CA SER A 94 -9.84 10.58 -11.45
C SER A 94 -9.80 12.09 -11.77
N SER A 95 -10.11 12.43 -13.02
CA SER A 95 -9.91 13.71 -13.74
C SER A 95 -10.67 14.96 -13.23
N GLY A 96 -10.76 15.17 -11.92
CA GLY A 96 -11.44 16.33 -11.34
C GLY A 96 -10.81 16.88 -10.06
N ARG A 97 -9.52 16.60 -9.79
CA ARG A 97 -8.92 16.93 -8.49
C ARG A 97 -7.53 17.52 -8.56
N LYS A 98 -7.19 18.25 -7.50
CA LYS A 98 -5.91 18.93 -7.32
C LYS A 98 -4.84 17.90 -6.97
N ARG A 99 -4.06 17.49 -7.98
CA ARG A 99 -2.80 16.79 -7.78
C ARG A 99 -1.89 17.70 -6.95
N ILE A 100 -1.42 17.21 -5.81
CA ILE A 100 -0.51 17.96 -4.93
C ILE A 100 0.93 17.69 -5.37
N ARG A 101 1.29 16.41 -5.51
CA ARG A 101 2.63 15.96 -5.90
C ARG A 101 2.57 14.51 -6.38
N ASP A 102 3.33 14.14 -7.40
CA ASP A 102 3.45 12.75 -7.88
C ASP A 102 2.07 12.07 -8.06
N ASN A 103 1.82 10.93 -7.42
CA ASN A 103 0.52 10.24 -7.46
C ASN A 103 -0.34 10.54 -6.21
N VAL A 104 -0.18 11.74 -5.63
CA VAL A 104 -0.92 12.21 -4.45
C VAL A 104 -1.94 13.28 -4.85
N TYR A 105 -3.19 13.04 -4.47
CA TYR A 105 -4.36 13.83 -4.85
C TYR A 105 -5.10 14.32 -3.61
N ASN A 106 -5.60 15.55 -3.65
CA ASN A 106 -6.51 16.05 -2.60
C ASN A 106 -7.97 15.75 -2.96
N SER A 107 -8.77 15.35 -1.98
CA SER A 107 -10.22 15.32 -2.12
C SER A 107 -10.79 16.76 -2.11
N ILE A 108 -11.83 17.00 -2.91
CA ILE A 108 -12.64 18.23 -2.81
C ILE A 108 -13.75 18.01 -1.78
N ALA A 109 -14.36 16.83 -1.83
CA ALA A 109 -15.32 16.37 -0.84
C ALA A 109 -14.59 16.05 0.46
N ARG A 110 -15.29 16.28 1.57
CA ARG A 110 -14.86 15.89 2.90
C ARG A 110 -15.31 14.46 3.19
N PHE A 111 -14.44 13.68 3.82
CA PHE A 111 -14.74 12.33 4.28
C PHE A 111 -14.70 12.25 5.80
N HIS A 112 -15.56 11.43 6.38
CA HIS A 112 -15.45 11.08 7.79
C HIS A 112 -14.30 10.10 7.99
N VAL A 113 -13.51 10.33 9.04
CA VAL A 113 -12.38 9.47 9.37
C VAL A 113 -12.34 9.10 10.84
N ALA A 114 -11.88 7.89 11.10
CA ALA A 114 -11.46 7.44 12.42
C ALA A 114 -9.94 7.27 12.41
N THR A 115 -9.26 7.91 13.36
CA THR A 115 -7.79 7.80 13.47
C THR A 115 -7.43 6.92 14.65
N CYS A 116 -6.42 6.10 14.44
CA CYS A 116 -5.86 5.14 15.38
C CYS A 116 -4.42 5.52 15.68
N GLN A 117 -4.09 5.74 16.95
CA GLN A 117 -2.74 6.12 17.37
C GLN A 117 -2.18 5.12 18.37
N LEU A 118 -0.94 4.68 18.12
CA LEU A 118 -0.19 3.83 19.04
C LEU A 118 0.37 4.70 20.17
N THR A 119 0.03 4.35 21.40
CA THR A 119 0.48 5.08 22.58
C THR A 119 1.51 4.32 23.41
N SER A 120 1.59 3.00 23.24
CA SER A 120 2.58 2.17 23.93
C SER A 120 2.95 0.91 23.15
N ILE A 121 4.23 0.53 23.25
CA ILE A 121 4.79 -0.72 22.74
C ILE A 121 5.43 -1.44 23.94
N ALA A 122 5.14 -2.73 24.11
CA ALA A 122 5.82 -3.54 25.11
C ALA A 122 7.27 -3.84 24.70
N PRO A 123 8.16 -4.15 25.66
CA PRO A 123 9.56 -4.49 25.40
C PRO A 123 9.79 -5.63 24.38
N LEU A 124 8.79 -6.49 24.17
CA LEU A 124 8.83 -7.58 23.18
C LEU A 124 8.32 -7.18 21.78
N GLY A 125 8.08 -5.88 21.52
CA GLY A 125 7.56 -5.39 20.24
C GLY A 125 6.05 -5.60 20.05
N LEU A 126 5.33 -5.98 21.11
CA LEU A 126 3.87 -6.12 21.08
C LEU A 126 3.21 -4.74 21.18
N CYS A 127 2.21 -4.48 20.33
CA CYS A 127 1.40 -3.26 20.43
C CYS A 127 0.45 -3.42 21.62
N THR A 128 0.66 -2.62 22.68
CA THR A 128 -0.06 -2.80 23.95
C THR A 128 -1.17 -1.79 24.17
N ARG A 129 -1.10 -0.61 23.54
CA ARG A 129 -2.17 0.38 23.65
C ARG A 129 -2.30 1.19 22.37
N LEU A 130 -3.54 1.22 21.86
CA LEU A 130 -3.96 1.99 20.71
C LEU A 130 -5.19 2.82 21.11
N GLU A 131 -5.14 4.12 20.88
CA GLU A 131 -6.22 5.04 21.22
C GLU A 131 -6.88 5.60 19.95
N SER A 132 -8.19 5.81 20.04
CA SER A 132 -8.94 6.54 19.04
C SER A 132 -8.57 8.02 19.12
N GLY A 133 -8.09 8.58 18.01
CA GLY A 133 -7.99 10.03 17.84
C GLY A 133 -9.38 10.68 17.80
N PRO A 134 -9.44 12.02 17.84
CA PRO A 134 -10.70 12.74 17.71
C PRO A 134 -11.39 12.37 16.38
N ALA A 135 -12.72 12.28 16.42
CA ALA A 135 -13.51 12.14 15.20
C ALA A 135 -13.17 13.29 14.26
N GLY A 136 -12.80 12.94 13.03
CA GLY A 136 -12.24 13.89 12.08
C GLY A 136 -13.00 13.91 10.77
N SER A 137 -12.76 14.98 10.02
CA SER A 137 -13.09 15.03 8.61
C SER A 137 -11.92 15.57 7.82
N VAL A 138 -11.59 14.91 6.71
CA VAL A 138 -10.47 15.26 5.81
C VAL A 138 -10.98 15.56 4.41
#